data_AF-A0A3D3K6N4-F1
#
_entry.id   AF-A0A3D3K6N4-F1
#
_cell.length_a   1.000
_cell.length_b   1.000
_cell.length_c   1.000
_cell.angle_alpha   90.00
_cell.angle_beta   90.00
_cell.angle_gamma   90.00
#
_symmetry.space_group_name_H-M   'P 1'
#
loop_
_entity.id
_entity.type
_entity.pdbx_description
1 polymer ?
#
loop_
_entity_poly.entity_id
_entity_poly.type
_entity_poly.pdbx_seq_one_letter_code
_entity_poly.pdbx_strand_id
1 'polypeptide(L)' 'TLNIKFPPAPRSGQIVAEIREAGMSFGAKHVFSGADFTIEKGDKIALVGRNGEGKTTLA' A
#
# COMPACT_ATOMS: atom_id res chain seq x y z
N THR A 1 6.04 -14.79 37.78
CA THR A 1 5.26 -13.59 37.41
C THR A 1 5.42 -13.36 35.92
N LEU A 2 4.33 -13.36 35.15
CA LEU A 2 4.40 -13.23 33.68
C LEU A 2 4.54 -11.75 33.31
N ASN A 3 5.62 -11.39 32.61
CA ASN A 3 5.89 -10.02 32.19
C ASN A 3 5.57 -9.89 30.70
N ILE A 4 4.45 -9.26 30.37
CA ILE A 4 4.05 -8.98 28.98
C ILE A 4 4.35 -7.51 28.71
N LYS A 5 5.26 -7.24 27.76
CA LYS A 5 5.55 -5.89 27.28
C LYS A 5 4.96 -5.75 25.88
N PHE A 6 4.12 -4.73 25.69
CA PHE A 6 3.66 -4.34 24.37
C PHE A 6 4.67 -3.38 23.73
N PRO A 7 4.90 -3.49 22.41
CA PRO A 7 5.68 -2.49 21.70
C PRO A 7 4.97 -1.12 21.79
N PRO A 8 5.72 -0.01 21.77
CA PRO A 8 5.13 1.32 21.68
C PRO A 8 4.25 1.40 20.44
N ALA A 9 3.07 2.01 20.59
CA ALA A 9 2.19 2.24 19.45
C ALA A 9 2.94 3.05 18.38
N PRO A 10 2.80 2.72 17.08
CA PRO A 10 3.34 3.54 16.00
C PRO A 10 2.87 4.98 16.15
N ARG A 11 3.67 5.96 15.72
CA ARG A 11 3.27 7.37 15.77
C ARG A 11 1.92 7.53 15.04
N SER A 12 0.86 7.81 15.80
CA SER A 12 -0.46 7.98 15.20
C SER A 12 -0.44 9.19 14.26
N GLY A 13 -1.05 9.04 13.09
CA GLY A 13 -1.06 10.08 12.06
C GLY A 13 0.20 10.21 11.21
N GLN A 14 1.24 9.37 11.42
CA GLN A 14 2.31 9.22 10.42
C GLN A 14 1.90 8.28 9.29
N ILE A 15 1.37 7.09 9.61
CA ILE A 15 0.85 6.16 8.61
C ILE A 15 -0.58 6.57 8.27
N VAL A 16 -0.80 6.92 7.00
CA VAL A 16 -2.11 7.32 6.45
C VAL A 16 -2.83 6.11 5.89
N ALA A 17 -2.10 5.23 5.18
CA ALA A 17 -2.64 3.97 4.68
C ALA A 17 -1.56 2.90 4.67
N GLU A 18 -1.95 1.67 4.97
CA GLU A 18 -1.11 0.49 4.80
C GLU A 18 -1.89 -0.49 3.92
N ILE A 19 -1.26 -0.92 2.83
CA ILE A 19 -1.84 -1.82 1.84
C ILE A 19 -0.92 -3.02 1.73
N ARG A 20 -1.51 -4.22 1.83
CA ARG A 20 -0.81 -5.50 1.73
C ARG A 20 -1.43 -6.36 0.66
N GLU A 21 -0.58 -7.11 -0.04
CA GLU A 21 -0.92 -8.07 -1.08
C GLU A 21 -1.80 -7.48 -2.19
N ALA A 22 -1.61 -6.20 -2.53
CA ALA A 22 -2.41 -5.56 -3.56
C ALA A 22 -2.16 -6.21 -4.93
N GLY A 23 -3.24 -6.33 -5.71
CA GLY A 23 -3.19 -6.78 -7.09
C GLY A 23 -4.26 -6.10 -7.93
N MET A 24 -4.02 -6.02 -9.23
CA MET A 24 -4.94 -5.41 -10.18
C MET A 24 -5.05 -6.22 -11.46
N SER A 25 -6.27 -6.31 -11.99
CA SER A 25 -6.57 -6.97 -13.26
C SER A 25 -7.60 -6.18 -14.08
N PHE A 26 -7.43 -6.17 -15.41
CA PHE A 26 -8.43 -5.69 -16.37
C PHE A 26 -8.99 -6.87 -17.16
N GLY A 27 -10.15 -7.36 -16.73
CA GLY A 27 -10.69 -8.61 -17.26
C GLY A 27 -9.67 -9.73 -17.10
N ALA A 28 -9.22 -10.32 -18.21
CA ALA A 28 -8.21 -11.38 -18.21
C ALA A 28 -6.76 -10.88 -18.09
N LYS A 29 -6.50 -9.56 -18.20
CA LYS A 29 -5.15 -9.01 -18.12
C LYS A 29 -4.76 -8.76 -16.66
N HIS A 30 -3.86 -9.57 -16.13
CA HIS A 30 -3.18 -9.28 -14.86
C HIS A 30 -2.14 -8.16 -15.04
N VAL A 31 -2.16 -7.18 -14.14
CA VAL A 31 -1.31 -5.99 -14.18
C VAL A 31 -0.17 -6.12 -13.19
N PHE A 32 -0.50 -6.43 -11.94
CA PHE A 32 0.44 -6.77 -10.87
C PHE A 32 -0.29 -7.52 -9.76
N SER A 33 0.47 -8.18 -8.90
CA SER A 33 -0.02 -8.90 -7.72
C SER A 33 1.05 -8.91 -6.64
N GLY A 34 0.64 -8.90 -5.37
CA GLY A 34 1.55 -9.01 -4.23
C GLY A 34 2.34 -7.73 -3.95
N ALA A 35 1.77 -6.56 -4.22
CA ALA A 35 2.41 -5.30 -3.88
C ALA A 35 2.05 -4.88 -2.45
N ASP A 36 3.07 -4.64 -1.64
CA ASP A 36 2.96 -4.07 -0.30
C ASP A 36 3.46 -2.62 -0.32
N PHE A 37 2.67 -1.68 0.19
CA PHE A 37 3.12 -0.30 0.34
C PHE A 37 2.43 0.43 1.50
N THR A 38 3.19 1.34 2.09
CA THR A 38 2.74 2.21 3.18
C THR A 38 2.76 3.64 2.68
N ILE A 39 1.69 4.37 2.93
CA ILE A 39 1.54 5.79 2.61
C ILE A 39 1.69 6.57 3.91
N GLU A 40 2.72 7.41 3.99
CA GLU A 40 2.93 8.29 5.12
C GLU A 40 2.38 9.70 4.88
N LYS A 41 2.11 10.40 5.98
CA LYS A 41 1.61 11.77 5.93
C LYS A 41 2.67 12.69 5.33
N GLY A 42 2.31 13.32 4.22
CA GLY A 42 3.18 14.24 3.48
C GLY A 42 3.79 13.61 2.23
N ASP A 43 3.62 12.31 2.01
CA ASP A 43 4.06 11.65 0.79
C ASP A 43 3.33 12.19 -0.44
N LYS A 44 4.10 12.42 -1.50
CA LYS A 44 3.57 12.63 -2.85
C LYS A 44 3.84 11.36 -3.64
N ILE A 45 2.80 10.58 -3.86
CA ILE A 45 2.91 9.30 -4.54
C ILE A 45 2.47 9.46 -5.99
N ALA A 46 3.29 8.95 -6.91
CA ALA A 46 2.97 8.90 -8.33
C ALA A 46 3.04 7.45 -8.81
N LEU A 47 1.99 7.00 -9.47
CA LEU A 47 1.94 5.68 -10.09
C LEU A 47 2.44 5.78 -11.53
N VAL A 48 3.55 5.11 -11.83
CA VAL A 48 4.23 5.13 -13.14
C VAL A 48 4.17 3.75 -13.81
N GLY A 49 4.17 3.74 -15.14
CA GLY A 49 3.99 2.53 -15.95
C GLY A 49 3.52 2.87 -17.37
N ARG A 50 3.49 1.90 -18.28
CA ARG A 50 3.05 2.07 -19.67
C ARG A 50 1.53 2.28 -19.77
N ASN A 51 1.06 2.85 -20.87
CA ASN A 51 -0.39 3.00 -21.11
C ASN A 51 -1.07 1.63 -21.08
N GLY A 52 -2.16 1.51 -20.33
CA GLY A 52 -2.88 0.25 -20.13
C GLY A 52 -2.32 -0.67 -19.04
N GLU A 53 -1.42 -0.20 -18.16
CA GLU A 53 -0.96 -0.90 -16.94
C GLU A 53 -1.73 -0.47 -15.68
N GLY A 54 -2.97 -0.02 -15.83
CA GLY A 54 -3.88 0.18 -14.69
C GLY A 54 -3.72 1.40 -13.83
N LYS A 55 -2.86 2.32 -14.23
CA LYS A 55 -2.56 3.51 -13.45
C LYS A 55 -3.77 4.38 -13.12
N THR A 56 -4.66 4.60 -14.09
CA THR A 56 -5.88 5.41 -13.90
C THR A 56 -6.93 4.69 -13.05
N THR A 57 -6.82 3.38 -12.87
CA THR A 57 -7.80 2.59 -12.12
C THR A 57 -7.36 2.40 -10.66
N LEU A 58 -6.07 2.58 -10.37
CA LEU A 58 -5.52 2.59 -9.00
C LEU A 58 -5.62 3.97 -8.33
N ALA A 59 -5.76 5.04 -9.12
CA ALA A 59 -5.86 6.43 -8.64
C ALA A 59 -7.28 6.79 -8.21
#